data_AF-A0A9F7TFA9-F1
#
_entry.id   AF-A0A9F7TFA9-F1
#
_cell.length_a   1.000
_cell.length_b   1.000
_cell.length_c   1.000
_cell.angle_alpha   90.00
_cell.angle_beta   90.00
_cell.angle_gamma   90.00
#
_symmetry.space_group_name_H-M   'P 1'
#
loop_
_entity.id
_entity.type
_entity.pdbx_description
1 polymer ?
#
loop_
_entity_poly.entity_id
_entity_poly.type
_entity_poly.pdbx_seq_one_letter_code
_entity_poly.pdbx_strand_id
1 'polypeptide(L)'
;MLLYIGHTIMIILHKMLIFDKQLTKITGKPTTLCETIGKADIWLIRMYWDYEYPRPLLPNFKFVGGLHCKPAKPLPKDMEDFVQSSGDDGIVVFSMGSMVKNLTKERANTIASALGQIPQKVLWRYTGEKPEALASNTRLYDWIPQNDLLGHPKTKAFITHGGINGIYEAIYHGVPMVGLPLFADQPDNINHMKTKGAAVMLDFNKIETNNLKQAVNDVINNPSYKESMMRLSRIHHDQPVKPLDQAVFWIEFVMRNKGAKHLRVEAHNLTWYQYHCLDVAAFLLSVIALVVFIFVKTCSWLFRKCFRKTPAKSKKE
;
A
#
# COMPACT_ATOMS: atom_id res chain seq x y z
N MET A 1 1.30 12.72 -18.39
CA MET A 1 2.46 12.04 -19.00
C MET A 1 3.80 12.61 -18.53
N LEU A 2 4.05 13.93 -18.63
CA LEU A 2 5.30 14.56 -18.18
C LEU A 2 5.61 14.35 -16.68
N LEU A 3 4.60 14.47 -15.82
CA LEU A 3 4.74 14.18 -14.37
C LEU A 3 5.16 12.72 -14.09
N TYR A 4 4.63 11.76 -14.86
CA TYR A 4 4.98 10.35 -14.74
C TYR A 4 6.42 10.07 -15.20
N ILE A 5 6.84 10.69 -16.31
CA ILE A 5 8.22 10.57 -16.81
C ILE A 5 9.19 11.19 -15.80
N GLY A 6 8.90 12.41 -15.32
CA GLY A 6 9.70 13.08 -14.31
C GLY A 6 9.80 12.27 -13.00
N HIS A 7 8.69 11.72 -12.53
CA HIS A 7 8.68 10.85 -11.34
C HIS A 7 9.50 9.57 -11.56
N THR A 8 9.36 8.94 -12.73
CA THR A 8 10.12 7.74 -13.09
C THR A 8 11.63 8.02 -13.14
N ILE A 9 12.04 9.12 -13.76
CA ILE A 9 13.45 9.56 -13.80
C ILE A 9 13.96 9.80 -12.37
N MET A 10 13.19 10.50 -11.53
CA MET A 10 13.56 10.74 -10.14
C MET A 10 13.75 9.43 -9.36
N ILE A 11 12.87 8.45 -9.54
CA ILE A 11 13.00 7.13 -8.92
C ILE A 11 14.26 6.42 -9.43
N ILE A 12 14.53 6.44 -10.73
CA ILE A 12 15.73 5.82 -11.33
C ILE A 12 16.99 6.48 -10.78
N LEU A 13 17.05 7.81 -10.76
CA LEU A 13 18.20 8.55 -10.21
C LEU A 13 18.40 8.25 -8.72
N HIS A 14 17.32 8.20 -7.94
CA HIS A 14 17.38 7.86 -6.52
C HIS A 14 17.89 6.43 -6.29
N LYS A 15 17.43 5.46 -7.09
CA LYS A 15 17.94 4.08 -7.10
C LYS A 15 19.43 4.04 -7.37
N MET A 16 19.88 4.68 -8.44
CA MET A 16 21.29 4.69 -8.85
C MET A 16 22.20 5.40 -7.84
N LEU A 17 21.80 6.58 -7.36
CA LEU A 17 22.67 7.42 -6.53
C LEU A 17 22.76 6.93 -5.08
N ILE A 18 21.69 6.32 -4.56
CA ILE A 18 21.61 5.90 -3.16
C ILE A 18 21.76 4.38 -3.05
N PHE A 19 20.81 3.63 -3.62
CA PHE A 19 20.74 2.19 -3.40
C PHE A 19 21.88 1.44 -4.10
N ASP A 20 22.13 1.69 -5.38
CA ASP A 20 23.18 0.98 -6.12
C ASP A 20 24.58 1.29 -5.54
N LYS A 21 24.80 2.55 -5.13
CA LYS A 21 26.04 2.96 -4.45
C LYS A 21 26.23 2.22 -3.12
N GLN A 22 25.18 2.12 -2.30
CA GLN A 22 25.24 1.40 -1.02
C GLN A 22 25.42 -0.11 -1.24
N LEU A 23 24.66 -0.71 -2.15
CA LEU A 23 24.77 -2.14 -2.48
C LEU A 23 26.16 -2.47 -3.02
N THR A 24 26.71 -1.64 -3.91
CA THR A 24 28.07 -1.81 -4.42
C THR A 24 29.10 -1.74 -3.29
N LYS A 25 28.94 -0.81 -2.34
CA LYS A 25 29.81 -0.71 -1.16
C LYS A 25 29.74 -1.95 -0.25
N ILE A 26 28.53 -2.47 -0.01
CA ILE A 26 28.31 -3.63 0.87
C ILE A 26 28.82 -4.93 0.24
N THR A 27 28.56 -5.10 -1.06
CA THR A 27 28.91 -6.34 -1.79
C THR A 27 30.33 -6.36 -2.31
N GLY A 28 31.01 -5.22 -2.36
CA GLY A 28 32.38 -5.08 -2.90
C GLY A 28 32.47 -5.17 -4.42
N LYS A 29 31.34 -5.20 -5.13
CA LYS A 29 31.28 -5.28 -6.60
C LYS A 29 30.11 -4.46 -7.15
N PRO A 30 30.19 -3.96 -8.40
CA PRO A 30 29.09 -3.22 -9.02
C PRO A 30 27.80 -4.04 -8.96
N THR A 31 26.83 -3.56 -8.16
CA THR A 31 25.57 -4.26 -7.90
C THR A 31 24.44 -3.26 -7.91
N THR A 32 23.40 -3.54 -8.70
CA THR A 32 22.21 -2.69 -8.76
C THR A 32 21.07 -3.24 -7.90
N LEU A 33 20.21 -2.35 -7.43
CA LEU A 33 18.99 -2.71 -6.71
C LEU A 33 18.08 -3.59 -7.57
N CYS A 34 17.88 -3.23 -8.84
CA CYS A 34 17.05 -4.00 -9.76
C CYS A 34 17.58 -5.41 -10.00
N GLU A 35 18.90 -5.57 -10.16
CA GLU A 35 19.53 -6.89 -10.29
C GLU A 35 19.38 -7.71 -9.01
N THR A 36 19.59 -7.09 -7.84
CA THR A 36 19.51 -7.76 -6.54
C THR A 36 18.09 -8.25 -6.27
N ILE A 37 17.11 -7.36 -6.43
CA ILE A 37 15.68 -7.65 -6.32
C ILE A 37 15.31 -8.74 -7.34
N GLY A 38 15.70 -8.59 -8.61
CA GLY A 38 15.35 -9.52 -9.69
C GLY A 38 15.83 -10.96 -9.46
N LYS A 39 16.85 -11.18 -8.61
CA LYS A 39 17.37 -12.51 -8.26
C LYS A 39 16.59 -13.22 -7.16
N ALA A 40 15.65 -12.55 -6.49
CA ALA A 40 14.87 -13.15 -5.41
C ALA A 40 14.09 -14.38 -5.89
N ASP A 41 14.22 -15.49 -5.15
CA ASP A 41 13.49 -16.73 -5.41
C ASP A 41 12.03 -16.62 -4.98
N ILE A 42 11.77 -16.06 -3.80
CA ILE A 42 10.44 -15.83 -3.23
C ILE A 42 10.33 -14.38 -2.75
N TRP A 43 9.16 -13.79 -2.95
CA TRP A 43 8.77 -12.49 -2.42
C TRP A 43 7.79 -12.67 -1.27
N LEU A 44 8.21 -12.33 -0.05
CA LEU A 44 7.31 -12.24 1.11
C LEU A 44 6.69 -10.85 1.16
N ILE A 45 5.46 -10.74 0.67
CA ILE A 45 4.72 -9.48 0.61
C ILE A 45 3.96 -9.30 1.91
N ARG A 46 4.24 -8.22 2.65
CA ARG A 46 3.61 -7.95 3.97
C ARG A 46 2.19 -7.39 3.87
N MET A 47 1.47 -7.75 2.82
CA MET A 47 0.06 -7.43 2.59
C MET A 47 -0.78 -8.71 2.48
N TYR A 48 -2.10 -8.61 2.56
CA TYR A 48 -3.07 -9.69 2.34
C TYR A 48 -4.39 -9.14 1.76
N TRP A 49 -5.28 -10.04 1.31
CA TRP A 49 -6.43 -9.72 0.46
C TRP A 49 -7.63 -9.09 1.18
N ASP A 50 -7.66 -9.17 2.50
CA ASP A 50 -8.50 -8.34 3.36
C ASP A 50 -8.23 -6.84 3.14
N TYR A 51 -6.95 -6.48 2.96
CA TYR A 51 -6.49 -5.10 2.78
C TYR A 51 -6.27 -4.71 1.30
N GLU A 52 -5.62 -5.54 0.51
CA GLU A 52 -5.18 -5.20 -0.85
C GLU A 52 -6.30 -5.35 -1.90
N TYR A 53 -6.11 -4.79 -3.09
CA TYR A 53 -6.94 -5.09 -4.27
C TYR A 53 -6.42 -6.31 -5.03
N PRO A 54 -7.32 -7.12 -5.64
CA PRO A 54 -6.93 -8.29 -6.42
C PRO A 54 -6.09 -7.87 -7.64
N ARG A 55 -5.01 -8.63 -7.91
CA ARG A 55 -4.16 -8.45 -9.09
C ARG A 55 -3.50 -9.77 -9.51
N PRO A 56 -3.14 -9.94 -10.81
CA PRO A 56 -2.34 -11.07 -11.25
C PRO A 56 -0.98 -11.09 -10.54
N LEU A 57 -0.54 -12.26 -10.13
CA LEU A 57 0.69 -12.45 -9.38
C LEU A 57 1.45 -13.68 -9.87
N LEU A 58 2.77 -13.60 -9.74
CA LEU A 58 3.63 -14.74 -10.03
C LEU A 58 3.58 -15.75 -8.89
N PRO A 59 3.81 -17.05 -9.17
CA PRO A 59 3.79 -18.11 -8.16
C PRO A 59 4.77 -17.89 -7.00
N ASN A 60 5.83 -17.09 -7.20
CA ASN A 60 6.81 -16.78 -6.17
C ASN A 60 6.43 -15.61 -5.24
N PHE A 61 5.26 -14.98 -5.41
CA PHE A 61 4.77 -13.94 -4.50
C PHE A 61 3.89 -14.57 -3.42
N LYS A 62 4.30 -14.43 -2.15
CA LYS A 62 3.64 -15.02 -0.98
C LYS A 62 3.24 -13.91 -0.03
N PHE A 63 1.94 -13.83 0.22
CA PHE A 63 1.31 -12.78 1.00
C PHE A 63 1.31 -13.20 2.46
N VAL A 64 1.89 -12.35 3.32
CA VAL A 64 2.14 -12.58 4.74
C VAL A 64 1.75 -11.35 5.56
N GLY A 65 0.68 -10.65 5.13
CA GLY A 65 0.10 -9.52 5.86
C GLY A 65 -0.27 -9.90 7.30
N GLY A 66 0.01 -9.01 8.25
CA GLY A 66 -0.28 -9.24 9.66
C GLY A 66 0.63 -10.24 10.39
N LEU A 67 1.77 -10.64 9.83
CA LEU A 67 2.71 -11.58 10.48
C LEU A 67 3.20 -11.17 11.88
N HIS A 68 3.11 -9.88 12.23
CA HIS A 68 3.50 -9.35 13.55
C HIS A 68 2.34 -9.33 14.56
N CYS A 69 1.10 -9.47 14.10
CA CYS A 69 -0.09 -9.39 14.93
C CYS A 69 -0.19 -10.60 15.87
N LYS A 70 -0.67 -10.36 17.09
CA LYS A 70 -0.76 -11.38 18.14
C LYS A 70 -2.05 -11.20 18.95
N PRO A 71 -2.56 -12.26 19.59
CA PRO A 71 -3.58 -12.11 20.62
C PRO A 71 -3.13 -11.10 21.68
N ALA A 72 -4.05 -10.28 22.17
CA ALA A 72 -3.75 -9.29 23.18
C ALA A 72 -3.30 -9.95 24.50
N LYS A 73 -2.27 -9.38 25.11
CA LYS A 73 -1.81 -9.71 26.45
C LYS A 73 -2.42 -8.74 27.48
N PRO A 74 -2.44 -9.11 28.77
CA PRO A 74 -2.83 -8.19 29.84
C PRO A 74 -1.98 -6.91 29.83
N LEU A 75 -2.62 -5.77 30.05
CA LEU A 75 -1.95 -4.48 30.14
C LEU A 75 -1.24 -4.31 31.50
N PRO A 76 -0.21 -3.44 31.59
CA PRO A 76 0.32 -2.99 32.86
C PRO A 76 -0.79 -2.41 33.76
N LYS A 77 -0.71 -2.65 35.08
CA LYS A 77 -1.80 -2.37 36.02
C LYS A 77 -2.26 -0.90 35.99
N ASP A 78 -1.32 0.04 35.91
CA ASP A 78 -1.60 1.48 35.84
C ASP A 78 -2.33 1.90 34.55
N MET A 79 -2.01 1.23 33.44
CA MET A 79 -2.65 1.42 32.15
C MET A 79 -4.04 0.78 32.14
N GLU A 80 -4.15 -0.44 32.66
CA GLU A 80 -5.41 -1.14 32.83
C GLU A 80 -6.39 -0.33 33.68
N ASP A 81 -5.96 0.21 34.82
CA ASP A 81 -6.81 1.03 35.70
C ASP A 81 -7.31 2.29 34.98
N PHE A 82 -6.49 2.90 34.12
CA PHE A 82 -6.92 4.01 33.28
C PHE A 82 -7.94 3.59 32.22
N VAL A 83 -7.69 2.46 31.55
CA VAL A 83 -8.61 1.89 30.57
C VAL A 83 -9.96 1.56 31.22
N GLN A 84 -9.96 0.97 32.41
CA GLN A 84 -11.18 0.63 33.14
C GLN A 84 -11.94 1.88 33.62
N SER A 85 -11.24 2.97 33.96
CA SER A 85 -11.86 4.25 34.32
C SER A 85 -12.66 4.92 33.18
N SER A 86 -12.64 4.36 31.97
CA SER A 86 -13.44 4.85 30.84
C SER A 86 -14.93 4.47 30.91
N GLY A 87 -15.34 3.59 31.82
CA GLY A 87 -16.74 3.14 31.88
C GLY A 87 -17.20 2.54 30.55
N ASP A 88 -18.43 2.85 30.14
CA ASP A 88 -19.02 2.31 28.91
C ASP A 88 -18.57 3.02 27.63
N ASP A 89 -18.05 4.25 27.76
CA ASP A 89 -17.55 5.05 26.64
C ASP A 89 -16.36 4.36 25.96
N GLY A 90 -15.53 3.67 26.75
CA GLY A 90 -14.35 2.94 26.27
C GLY A 90 -13.17 3.84 25.93
N ILE A 91 -12.25 3.30 25.13
CA ILE A 91 -10.95 3.94 24.86
C ILE A 91 -10.70 4.21 23.38
N VAL A 92 -9.91 5.25 23.12
CA VAL A 92 -9.29 5.54 21.84
C VAL A 92 -7.78 5.37 21.98
N VAL A 93 -7.20 4.61 21.07
CA VAL A 93 -5.74 4.48 20.96
C VAL A 93 -5.27 5.48 19.91
N PHE A 94 -4.21 6.26 20.20
CA PHE A 94 -3.66 7.21 19.24
C PHE A 94 -2.14 7.03 19.10
N SER A 95 -1.67 6.76 17.87
CA SER A 95 -0.26 6.59 17.55
C SER A 95 0.09 7.06 16.13
N MET A 96 1.11 7.92 16.03
CA MET A 96 1.69 8.34 14.74
C MET A 96 2.89 7.47 14.31
N GLY A 97 2.99 6.25 14.86
CA GLY A 97 4.11 5.35 14.62
C GLY A 97 5.37 5.74 15.39
N SER A 98 6.50 5.12 15.05
CA SER A 98 7.78 5.30 15.75
C SER A 98 8.66 6.41 15.16
N MET A 99 8.44 6.78 13.89
CA MET A 99 9.25 7.78 13.18
C MET A 99 8.87 9.23 13.53
N VAL A 100 7.62 9.45 13.93
CA VAL A 100 7.11 10.75 14.34
C VAL A 100 7.23 10.84 15.86
N LYS A 101 8.19 11.61 16.35
CA LYS A 101 8.44 11.74 17.80
C LYS A 101 7.63 12.87 18.43
N ASN A 102 7.48 13.98 17.71
CA ASN A 102 6.80 15.18 18.16
C ASN A 102 5.98 15.80 17.03
N LEU A 103 5.11 16.72 17.41
CA LEU A 103 4.33 17.56 16.52
C LEU A 103 4.68 19.02 16.80
N THR A 104 4.30 19.93 15.90
CA THR A 104 4.35 21.36 16.23
C THR A 104 3.40 21.63 17.40
N LYS A 105 3.73 22.62 18.23
CA LYS A 105 2.90 23.01 19.40
C LYS A 105 1.46 23.29 19.00
N GLU A 106 1.26 24.00 17.89
CA GLU A 106 -0.06 24.25 17.32
C GLU A 106 -0.82 22.94 17.02
N ARG A 107 -0.23 22.02 16.25
CA ARG A 107 -0.90 20.75 15.87
C ARG A 107 -1.16 19.87 17.09
N ALA A 108 -0.21 19.81 18.03
CA ALA A 108 -0.38 19.05 19.26
C ALA A 108 -1.55 19.60 20.10
N ASN A 109 -1.68 20.92 20.21
CA ASN A 109 -2.78 21.58 20.91
C ASN A 109 -4.13 21.42 20.19
N THR A 110 -4.16 21.49 18.85
CA THR A 110 -5.39 21.22 18.07
C THR A 110 -5.89 19.81 18.33
N ILE A 111 -5.00 18.82 18.28
CA ILE A 111 -5.37 17.43 18.52
C ILE A 111 -5.79 17.22 19.98
N ALA A 112 -5.02 17.72 20.94
CA ALA A 112 -5.34 17.61 22.37
C ALA A 112 -6.71 18.23 22.70
N SER A 113 -7.03 19.38 22.10
CA SER A 113 -8.34 20.04 22.24
C SER A 113 -9.48 19.18 21.71
N ALA A 114 -9.27 18.46 20.60
CA ALA A 114 -10.29 17.58 20.03
C ALA A 114 -10.52 16.36 20.90
N LEU A 115 -9.42 15.73 21.35
CA LEU A 115 -9.45 14.57 22.24
C LEU A 115 -10.05 14.91 23.62
N GLY A 116 -9.87 16.13 24.10
CA GLY A 116 -10.50 16.59 25.34
C GLY A 116 -12.02 16.76 25.28
N GLN A 117 -12.60 16.77 24.07
CA GLN A 117 -14.04 16.94 23.85
C GLN A 117 -14.80 15.62 23.60
N ILE A 118 -14.11 14.48 23.60
CA ILE A 118 -14.75 13.17 23.48
C ILE A 118 -14.83 12.50 24.86
N PRO A 119 -15.87 11.70 25.14
CA PRO A 119 -16.03 11.08 26.46
C PRO A 119 -15.05 9.92 26.72
N GLN A 120 -14.47 9.34 25.66
CA GLN A 120 -13.52 8.23 25.77
C GLN A 120 -12.25 8.63 26.54
N LYS A 121 -11.63 7.64 27.19
CA LYS A 121 -10.24 7.78 27.61
C LYS A 121 -9.32 7.60 26.39
N VAL A 122 -8.29 8.42 26.29
CA VAL A 122 -7.37 8.40 25.16
C VAL A 122 -5.97 8.03 25.63
N LEU A 123 -5.41 6.98 25.04
CA LEU A 123 -4.01 6.61 25.22
C LEU A 123 -3.23 7.06 24.01
N TRP A 124 -2.45 8.12 24.19
CA TRP A 124 -1.73 8.76 23.10
C TRP A 124 -0.22 8.51 23.23
N ARG A 125 0.33 7.75 22.28
CA ARG A 125 1.78 7.61 22.13
C ARG A 125 2.38 8.90 21.58
N TYR A 126 3.12 9.63 22.42
CA TYR A 126 3.66 10.94 22.09
C TYR A 126 4.85 11.30 22.99
N THR A 127 5.96 11.67 22.37
CA THR A 127 7.24 12.00 23.04
C THR A 127 7.62 13.48 22.88
N GLY A 128 6.71 14.33 22.40
CA GLY A 128 6.95 15.75 22.23
C GLY A 128 6.60 16.59 23.46
N GLU A 129 6.66 17.91 23.33
CA GLU A 129 6.21 18.83 24.38
C GLU A 129 4.74 18.59 24.69
N LYS A 130 4.43 18.40 25.98
CA LYS A 130 3.06 18.18 26.47
C LYS A 130 2.15 19.33 25.99
N PRO A 131 1.04 19.03 25.27
CA PRO A 131 0.11 20.06 24.84
C PRO A 131 -0.50 20.80 26.03
N GLU A 132 -0.64 22.12 25.91
CA GLU A 132 -1.31 22.97 26.90
C GLU A 132 -2.81 22.63 27.01
N ALA A 133 -3.42 22.26 25.88
CA ALA A 133 -4.83 21.88 25.81
C ALA A 133 -5.11 20.41 26.22
N LEU A 134 -4.15 19.72 26.84
CA LEU A 134 -4.33 18.31 27.23
C LEU A 134 -5.33 18.16 28.37
N ALA A 135 -6.48 17.54 28.08
CA ALA A 135 -7.53 17.25 29.05
C ALA A 135 -7.24 15.97 29.87
N SER A 136 -7.94 15.83 31.00
CA SER A 136 -7.76 14.73 31.97
C SER A 136 -8.21 13.35 31.48
N ASN A 137 -8.98 13.29 30.38
CA ASN A 137 -9.35 12.03 29.73
C ASN A 137 -8.23 11.49 28.83
N THR A 138 -7.18 12.25 28.56
CA THR A 138 -6.07 11.83 27.69
C THR A 138 -4.78 11.64 28.49
N ARG A 139 -4.15 10.48 28.34
CA ARG A 139 -2.81 10.21 28.88
C ARG A 139 -1.79 10.08 27.77
N LEU A 140 -0.64 10.71 27.97
CA LEU A 140 0.51 10.63 27.08
C LEU A 140 1.42 9.49 27.55
N TYR A 141 1.97 8.76 26.58
CA TYR A 141 2.91 7.68 26.82
C TYR A 141 4.07 7.78 25.82
N ASP A 142 5.29 7.54 26.27
CA ASP A 142 6.44 7.44 25.36
C ASP A 142 6.31 6.23 24.43
N TRP A 143 5.77 5.15 24.99
CA TRP A 143 5.49 3.88 24.33
C TRP A 143 4.21 3.25 24.85
N ILE A 144 3.46 2.60 23.96
CA ILE A 144 2.24 1.86 24.30
C ILE A 144 2.33 0.43 23.76
N PRO A 145 1.78 -0.58 24.46
CA PRO A 145 1.59 -1.92 23.93
C PRO A 145 0.43 -1.89 22.91
N GLN A 146 0.67 -1.32 21.72
CA GLN A 146 -0.37 -0.99 20.73
C GLN A 146 -1.23 -2.21 20.34
N ASN A 147 -0.62 -3.36 20.06
CA ASN A 147 -1.35 -4.60 19.76
C ASN A 147 -2.32 -4.98 20.89
N ASP A 148 -1.87 -4.89 22.14
CA ASP A 148 -2.65 -5.32 23.30
C ASP A 148 -3.78 -4.34 23.60
N LEU A 149 -3.52 -3.04 23.45
CA LEU A 149 -4.56 -2.01 23.53
C LEU A 149 -5.59 -2.16 22.42
N LEU A 150 -5.17 -2.41 21.17
CA LEU A 150 -6.12 -2.60 20.07
C LEU A 150 -6.97 -3.86 20.28
N GLY A 151 -6.43 -4.92 20.89
CA GLY A 151 -7.20 -6.11 21.26
C GLY A 151 -7.97 -6.01 22.57
N HIS A 152 -7.92 -4.87 23.27
CA HIS A 152 -8.65 -4.69 24.52
C HIS A 152 -10.16 -4.50 24.24
N PRO A 153 -11.07 -5.15 25.00
CA PRO A 153 -12.53 -5.08 24.74
C PRO A 153 -13.14 -3.68 24.80
N LYS A 154 -12.51 -2.75 25.54
CA LYS A 154 -12.95 -1.35 25.64
C LYS A 154 -12.51 -0.49 24.45
N THR A 155 -11.70 -0.98 23.54
CA THR A 155 -11.19 -0.17 22.41
C THR A 155 -12.26 0.05 21.36
N LYS A 156 -12.56 1.33 21.11
CA LYS A 156 -13.60 1.76 20.18
C LYS A 156 -13.04 2.21 18.84
N ALA A 157 -11.90 2.92 18.85
CA ALA A 157 -11.29 3.45 17.65
C ALA A 157 -9.76 3.57 17.78
N PHE A 158 -9.11 3.58 16.61
CA PHE A 158 -7.69 3.82 16.47
C PHE A 158 -7.42 5.08 15.64
N ILE A 159 -6.73 6.07 16.20
CA ILE A 159 -6.22 7.22 15.45
C ILE A 159 -4.79 6.87 15.02
N THR A 160 -4.52 6.93 13.71
CA THR A 160 -3.27 6.41 13.15
C THR A 160 -2.75 7.22 11.98
N HIS A 161 -1.43 7.30 11.84
CA HIS A 161 -0.77 7.81 10.64
C HIS A 161 -0.93 6.91 9.40
N GLY A 162 -1.46 5.69 9.51
CA GLY A 162 -1.62 4.79 8.35
C GLY A 162 -0.40 3.95 7.99
N GLY A 163 0.54 3.79 8.92
CA GLY A 163 1.61 2.80 8.78
C GLY A 163 1.04 1.38 8.76
N ILE A 164 1.53 0.55 7.83
CA ILE A 164 0.91 -0.75 7.54
C ILE A 164 0.86 -1.72 8.73
N ASN A 165 1.84 -1.68 9.63
CA ASN A 165 1.83 -2.53 10.82
C ASN A 165 0.65 -2.20 11.74
N GLY A 166 0.39 -0.91 11.97
CA GLY A 166 -0.74 -0.48 12.81
C GLY A 166 -2.08 -0.78 12.14
N ILE A 167 -2.16 -0.69 10.82
CA ILE A 167 -3.37 -1.09 10.07
C ILE A 167 -3.66 -2.57 10.28
N TYR A 168 -2.68 -3.46 10.14
CA TYR A 168 -2.91 -4.89 10.37
C TYR A 168 -3.26 -5.22 11.82
N GLU A 169 -2.67 -4.54 12.81
CA GLU A 169 -3.10 -4.72 14.21
C GLU A 169 -4.56 -4.31 14.41
N ALA A 170 -4.99 -3.21 13.79
CA ALA A 170 -6.37 -2.77 13.83
C ALA A 170 -7.33 -3.72 13.10
N ILE A 171 -6.93 -4.26 11.93
CA ILE A 171 -7.69 -5.30 11.22
C ILE A 171 -7.78 -6.56 12.07
N TYR A 172 -6.65 -7.04 12.59
CA TYR A 172 -6.57 -8.26 13.41
C TYR A 172 -7.54 -8.19 14.60
N HIS A 173 -7.60 -7.04 15.29
CA HIS A 173 -8.46 -6.83 16.45
C HIS A 173 -9.84 -6.23 16.14
N GLY A 174 -10.15 -5.98 14.86
CA GLY A 174 -11.45 -5.48 14.45
C GLY A 174 -11.74 -4.04 14.87
N VAL A 175 -10.74 -3.16 15.01
CA VAL A 175 -10.87 -1.78 15.49
C VAL A 175 -10.90 -0.78 14.33
N PRO A 176 -11.99 -0.03 14.11
CA PRO A 176 -12.06 0.96 13.04
C PRO A 176 -11.20 2.19 13.34
N MET A 177 -10.87 2.98 12.31
CA MET A 177 -9.80 3.97 12.45
C MET A 177 -10.07 5.36 11.87
N VAL A 178 -9.43 6.37 12.45
CA VAL A 178 -9.27 7.70 11.85
C VAL A 178 -7.82 7.83 11.39
N GLY A 179 -7.63 7.99 10.08
CA GLY A 179 -6.34 8.11 9.44
C GLY A 179 -5.88 9.56 9.29
N LEU A 180 -4.66 9.82 9.75
CA LEU A 180 -3.94 11.10 9.67
C LEU A 180 -2.62 10.91 8.91
N PRO A 181 -2.65 10.59 7.61
CA PRO A 181 -1.45 10.27 6.86
C PRO A 181 -0.51 11.48 6.74
N LEU A 182 0.80 11.22 6.77
CA LEU A 182 1.83 12.26 6.72
C LEU A 182 2.69 12.19 5.45
N PHE A 183 3.14 11.00 5.06
CA PHE A 183 4.09 10.84 3.96
C PHE A 183 4.12 9.42 3.37
N ALA A 184 4.84 9.27 2.25
CA ALA A 184 5.08 8.01 1.55
C ALA A 184 3.78 7.27 1.20
N ASP A 185 3.68 6.00 1.61
CA ASP A 185 2.56 5.09 1.34
C ASP A 185 1.34 5.35 2.25
N GLN A 186 1.49 6.12 3.32
CA GLN A 186 0.44 6.32 4.32
C GLN A 186 -0.90 6.84 3.75
N PRO A 187 -0.94 7.84 2.85
CA PRO A 187 -2.21 8.30 2.28
C PRO A 187 -2.91 7.19 1.49
N ASP A 188 -2.16 6.41 0.72
CA ASP A 188 -2.71 5.28 -0.05
C ASP A 188 -3.22 4.18 0.89
N ASN A 189 -2.49 3.91 1.97
CA ASN A 189 -2.89 2.90 2.94
C ASN A 189 -4.20 3.25 3.65
N ILE A 190 -4.37 4.51 4.07
CA ILE A 190 -5.64 4.95 4.67
C ILE A 190 -6.75 4.96 3.62
N ASN A 191 -6.45 5.33 2.37
CA ASN A 191 -7.44 5.30 1.30
C ASN A 191 -7.97 3.89 1.06
N HIS A 192 -7.14 2.84 1.10
CA HIS A 192 -7.59 1.43 1.07
C HIS A 192 -8.58 1.10 2.20
N MET A 193 -8.32 1.58 3.42
CA MET A 193 -9.22 1.33 4.55
C MET A 193 -10.52 2.14 4.43
N LYS A 194 -10.44 3.36 3.89
CA LYS A 194 -11.60 4.22 3.62
C LYS A 194 -12.52 3.60 2.57
N THR A 195 -11.98 3.10 1.44
CA THR A 195 -12.80 2.48 0.39
C THR A 195 -13.48 1.19 0.85
N LYS A 196 -12.92 0.53 1.88
CA LYS A 196 -13.55 -0.62 2.56
C LYS A 196 -14.54 -0.24 3.65
N GLY A 197 -14.83 1.05 3.84
CA GLY A 197 -15.75 1.54 4.86
C GLY A 197 -15.23 1.36 6.30
N ALA A 198 -13.93 1.19 6.49
CA ALA A 198 -13.33 0.87 7.80
C ALA A 198 -12.51 2.04 8.39
N ALA A 199 -12.43 3.16 7.68
CA ALA A 199 -11.71 4.35 8.12
C ALA A 199 -12.31 5.67 7.61
N VAL A 200 -12.05 6.74 8.37
CA VAL A 200 -12.15 8.14 7.90
C VAL A 200 -10.72 8.66 7.68
N MET A 201 -10.49 9.40 6.60
CA MET A 201 -9.19 10.05 6.33
C MET A 201 -9.33 11.56 6.48
N LEU A 202 -8.45 12.17 7.27
CA LEU A 202 -8.33 13.63 7.37
C LEU A 202 -6.97 14.09 6.85
N ASP A 203 -6.93 15.30 6.27
CA ASP A 203 -5.68 15.95 5.88
C ASP A 203 -4.99 16.50 7.13
N PHE A 204 -3.88 15.88 7.54
CA PHE A 204 -3.12 16.26 8.74
C PHE A 204 -2.76 17.76 8.78
N ASN A 205 -2.50 18.38 7.62
CA ASN A 205 -2.11 19.78 7.54
C ASN A 205 -3.29 20.74 7.69
N LYS A 206 -4.52 20.25 7.57
CA LYS A 206 -5.77 21.03 7.66
C LYS A 206 -6.71 20.53 8.74
N ILE A 207 -6.21 19.71 9.69
CA ILE A 207 -7.03 19.26 10.80
C ILE A 207 -7.40 20.44 11.69
N GLU A 208 -8.64 20.42 12.14
CA GLU A 208 -9.20 21.37 13.08
C GLU A 208 -9.82 20.57 14.23
N THR A 209 -9.95 21.21 15.38
CA THR A 209 -10.48 20.57 16.59
C THR A 209 -11.83 19.86 16.33
N ASN A 210 -12.74 20.54 15.62
CA ASN A 210 -14.08 20.03 15.37
C ASN A 210 -14.09 18.88 14.36
N ASN A 211 -13.27 18.94 13.30
CA ASN A 211 -13.27 17.89 12.28
C ASN A 211 -12.67 16.58 12.79
N LEU A 212 -11.64 16.64 13.65
CA LEU A 212 -11.07 15.45 14.28
C LEU A 212 -12.05 14.83 15.28
N LYS A 213 -12.66 15.65 16.14
CA LYS A 213 -13.72 15.19 17.05
C LYS A 213 -14.86 14.50 16.31
N GLN A 214 -15.35 15.13 15.23
CA GLN A 214 -16.44 14.58 14.44
C GLN A 214 -16.05 13.25 13.80
N ALA A 215 -14.85 13.14 13.21
CA ALA A 215 -14.37 11.90 12.62
C ALA A 215 -14.25 10.76 13.65
N VAL A 216 -13.76 11.04 14.85
CA VAL A 216 -13.68 10.05 15.93
C VAL A 216 -15.08 9.62 16.37
N ASN A 217 -16.00 10.56 16.56
CA ASN A 217 -17.38 10.26 16.92
C ASN A 217 -18.11 9.46 15.84
N ASP A 218 -17.88 9.75 14.56
CA ASP A 218 -18.47 9.02 13.45
C ASP A 218 -17.97 7.57 13.43
N VAL A 219 -16.65 7.37 13.49
CA VAL A 219 -16.05 6.02 13.51
C VAL A 219 -16.51 5.18 14.70
N ILE A 220 -16.75 5.79 15.86
CA ILE A 220 -17.21 5.10 17.08
C ILE A 220 -18.71 4.78 17.02
N ASN A 221 -19.54 5.73 16.59
CA ASN A 221 -21.00 5.62 16.75
C ASN A 221 -21.72 5.10 15.50
N ASN A 222 -21.12 5.21 14.32
CA ASN A 222 -21.70 4.66 13.10
C ASN A 222 -21.31 3.18 12.97
N PRO A 223 -22.28 2.24 13.10
CA PRO A 223 -21.99 0.81 13.16
C PRO A 223 -21.33 0.27 11.88
N SER A 224 -21.54 0.92 10.73
CA SER A 224 -20.97 0.49 9.45
C SER A 224 -19.44 0.38 9.47
N TYR A 225 -18.75 1.26 10.21
CA TYR A 225 -17.29 1.20 10.36
C TYR A 225 -16.85 -0.04 11.12
N LYS A 226 -17.52 -0.32 12.25
CA LYS A 226 -17.22 -1.50 13.07
C LYS A 226 -17.58 -2.78 12.33
N GLU A 227 -18.73 -2.84 11.66
CA GLU A 227 -19.15 -3.99 10.86
C GLU A 227 -18.17 -4.28 9.73
N SER A 228 -17.74 -3.24 9.01
CA SER A 228 -16.74 -3.36 7.94
C SER A 228 -15.43 -3.88 8.51
N MET A 229 -14.94 -3.32 9.61
CA MET A 229 -13.69 -3.77 10.22
C MET A 229 -13.79 -5.20 10.77
N MET A 230 -14.91 -5.60 11.37
CA MET A 230 -15.13 -6.97 11.83
C MET A 230 -15.22 -7.96 10.66
N ARG A 231 -15.76 -7.53 9.50
CA ARG A 231 -15.70 -8.33 8.27
C ARG A 231 -14.24 -8.53 7.82
N LEU A 232 -13.43 -7.47 7.80
CA LEU A 232 -12.01 -7.58 7.45
C LEU A 232 -11.25 -8.47 8.43
N SER A 233 -11.47 -8.30 9.73
CA SER A 233 -10.90 -9.14 10.79
C SER A 233 -11.23 -10.62 10.58
N ARG A 234 -12.49 -10.96 10.30
CA ARG A 234 -12.88 -12.35 10.00
C ARG A 234 -12.12 -12.92 8.82
N ILE A 235 -12.01 -12.18 7.71
CA ILE A 235 -11.23 -12.60 6.53
C ILE A 235 -9.75 -12.75 6.88
N HIS A 236 -9.21 -11.86 7.72
CA HIS A 236 -7.82 -11.90 8.15
C HIS A 236 -7.51 -13.15 8.97
N HIS A 237 -8.42 -13.57 9.84
CA HIS A 237 -8.26 -14.78 10.66
C HIS A 237 -8.58 -16.07 9.89
N ASP A 238 -9.46 -15.98 8.88
CA ASP A 238 -9.88 -17.11 8.05
C ASP A 238 -8.86 -17.40 6.93
N GLN A 239 -7.66 -17.81 7.35
CA GLN A 239 -6.58 -18.21 6.48
C GLN A 239 -6.15 -19.66 6.80
N PRO A 240 -5.82 -20.48 5.78
CA PRO A 240 -5.43 -21.87 5.99
C PRO A 240 -4.12 -22.01 6.77
N VAL A 241 -3.25 -21.01 6.68
CA VAL A 241 -1.95 -20.96 7.38
C VAL A 241 -1.79 -19.57 7.96
N LYS A 242 -1.28 -19.47 9.19
CA LYS A 242 -1.04 -18.16 9.81
C LYS A 242 0.06 -17.42 9.03
N PRO A 243 -0.02 -16.08 8.90
CA PRO A 243 0.93 -15.32 8.09
C PRO A 243 2.41 -15.53 8.46
N LEU A 244 2.72 -15.65 9.76
CA LEU A 244 4.08 -15.92 10.22
C LEU A 244 4.54 -17.33 9.83
N ASP A 245 3.70 -18.34 10.02
CA ASP A 245 4.02 -19.73 9.67
C ASP A 245 4.20 -19.88 8.15
N GLN A 246 3.41 -19.15 7.35
CA GLN A 246 3.58 -19.08 5.91
C GLN A 246 4.93 -18.47 5.52
N ALA A 247 5.35 -17.38 6.17
CA ALA A 247 6.67 -16.79 5.94
C ALA A 247 7.79 -17.79 6.24
N VAL A 248 7.73 -18.45 7.40
CA VAL A 248 8.70 -19.48 7.83
C VAL A 248 8.75 -20.61 6.82
N PHE A 249 7.59 -21.15 6.43
CA PHE A 249 7.51 -22.24 5.46
C PHE A 249 8.23 -21.92 4.15
N TRP A 250 8.00 -20.73 3.58
CA TRP A 250 8.60 -20.36 2.29
C TRP A 250 10.10 -20.05 2.39
N ILE A 251 10.56 -19.51 3.52
CA ILE A 251 12.00 -19.36 3.80
C ILE A 251 12.66 -20.74 3.83
N GLU A 252 12.10 -21.67 4.61
CA GLU A 252 12.62 -23.03 4.70
C GLU A 252 12.51 -23.78 3.37
N PHE A 253 11.44 -23.56 2.60
CA PHE A 253 11.27 -24.15 1.28
C PHE A 253 12.43 -23.80 0.35
N VAL A 254 12.83 -22.52 0.30
CA VAL A 254 13.97 -22.07 -0.50
C VAL A 254 15.27 -22.71 -0.02
N MET A 255 15.47 -22.79 1.30
CA MET A 255 16.66 -23.42 1.89
C MET A 255 16.73 -24.92 1.57
N ARG A 256 15.64 -25.67 1.78
CA ARG A 256 15.54 -27.12 1.54
C ARG A 256 15.79 -27.47 0.07
N ASN A 257 15.26 -26.66 -0.84
CA ASN A 257 15.34 -26.92 -2.29
C ASN A 257 16.52 -26.22 -2.98
N LYS A 258 17.38 -25.52 -2.23
CA LYS A 258 18.52 -24.77 -2.76
C LYS A 258 18.11 -23.74 -3.82
N GLY A 259 16.98 -23.07 -3.60
CA GLY A 259 16.38 -22.06 -4.49
C GLY A 259 14.94 -22.38 -4.90
N ALA A 260 14.33 -21.50 -5.68
CA ALA A 260 12.97 -21.67 -6.20
C ALA A 260 12.82 -21.13 -7.63
N LYS A 261 13.84 -21.32 -8.48
CA LYS A 261 13.89 -20.79 -9.86
C LYS A 261 12.66 -21.15 -10.70
N HIS A 262 12.10 -22.35 -10.53
CA HIS A 262 10.91 -22.81 -11.25
C HIS A 262 9.62 -22.01 -10.92
N LEU A 263 9.63 -21.19 -9.87
CA LEU A 263 8.51 -20.31 -9.51
C LEU A 263 8.71 -18.87 -10.01
N ARG A 264 9.90 -18.55 -10.55
CA ARG A 264 10.24 -17.22 -11.07
C ARG A 264 9.75 -17.09 -12.51
N VAL A 265 9.44 -15.85 -12.90
CA VAL A 265 9.09 -15.54 -14.28
C VAL A 265 10.34 -15.54 -15.16
N GLU A 266 10.22 -16.11 -16.37
CA GLU A 266 11.31 -16.18 -17.33
C GLU A 266 11.69 -14.80 -17.90
N ALA A 267 10.81 -13.81 -17.78
CA ALA A 267 11.04 -12.43 -18.19
C ALA A 267 12.32 -11.82 -17.60
N HIS A 268 12.81 -12.31 -16.45
CA HIS A 268 14.08 -11.87 -15.86
C HIS A 268 15.33 -12.34 -16.63
N ASN A 269 15.20 -13.34 -17.49
CA ASN A 269 16.28 -13.91 -18.30
C ASN A 269 16.22 -13.48 -19.77
N LEU A 270 15.14 -12.80 -20.19
CA LEU A 270 14.99 -12.30 -21.55
C LEU A 270 15.84 -11.05 -21.80
N THR A 271 16.35 -10.94 -23.01
CA THR A 271 16.94 -9.66 -23.46
C THR A 271 15.82 -8.63 -23.66
N TRP A 272 16.17 -7.34 -23.61
CA TRP A 272 15.18 -6.26 -23.73
C TRP A 272 14.35 -6.34 -25.02
N TYR A 273 14.95 -6.76 -26.14
CA TYR A 273 14.25 -6.87 -27.43
C TYR A 273 13.36 -8.12 -27.51
N GLN A 274 13.73 -9.22 -26.83
CA GLN A 274 12.86 -10.39 -26.67
C GLN A 274 11.67 -10.07 -25.78
N TYR A 275 11.91 -9.38 -24.66
CA TYR A 275 10.85 -8.94 -23.76
C TYR A 275 9.83 -8.01 -24.45
N HIS A 276 10.30 -7.16 -25.37
CA HIS A 276 9.44 -6.27 -26.18
C HIS A 276 8.99 -6.88 -27.52
N CYS A 277 9.27 -8.15 -27.78
CA CYS A 277 8.86 -8.88 -28.99
C CYS A 277 9.12 -8.11 -30.30
N LEU A 278 10.31 -7.50 -30.44
CA LEU A 278 10.59 -6.62 -31.59
C LEU A 278 10.59 -7.36 -32.93
N ASP A 279 10.95 -8.64 -32.92
CA ASP A 279 10.85 -9.55 -34.06
C ASP A 279 9.39 -9.77 -34.51
N VAL A 280 8.49 -10.01 -33.56
CA VAL A 280 7.04 -10.13 -33.83
C VAL A 280 6.48 -8.81 -34.35
N ALA A 281 6.87 -7.68 -33.74
CA ALA A 281 6.45 -6.36 -34.20
C ALA A 281 6.93 -6.09 -35.64
N ALA A 282 8.20 -6.38 -35.95
CA ALA A 282 8.75 -6.25 -37.30
C ALA A 282 8.02 -7.14 -38.31
N PHE A 283 7.73 -8.40 -37.94
CA PHE A 283 6.95 -9.31 -38.77
C PHE A 283 5.54 -8.76 -39.06
N LEU A 284 4.79 -8.34 -38.04
CA LEU A 284 3.45 -7.78 -38.21
C LEU A 284 3.45 -6.50 -39.06
N LEU A 285 4.43 -5.61 -38.86
CA LEU A 285 4.59 -4.40 -39.67
C LEU A 285 4.91 -4.74 -41.14
N SER A 286 5.70 -5.77 -41.40
CA SER A 286 6.02 -6.22 -42.76
C SER A 286 4.77 -6.76 -43.48
N VAL A 287 3.91 -7.50 -42.79
CA VAL A 287 2.64 -8.00 -43.32
C VAL A 287 1.70 -6.84 -43.66
N ILE A 288 1.56 -5.88 -42.75
CA ILE A 288 0.73 -4.67 -42.99
C ILE A 288 1.25 -3.90 -44.20
N ALA A 289 2.57 -3.68 -44.28
CA ALA A 289 3.19 -2.99 -45.41
C ALA A 289 2.94 -3.72 -46.73
N LEU A 290 3.03 -5.05 -46.74
CA LEU A 290 2.75 -5.86 -47.93
C LEU A 290 1.28 -5.76 -48.36
N VAL A 291 0.33 -5.83 -47.43
CA VAL A 291 -1.10 -5.68 -47.73
C VAL A 291 -1.40 -4.29 -48.30
N VAL A 292 -0.86 -3.23 -47.69
CA VAL A 292 -1.01 -1.85 -48.19
C VAL A 292 -0.39 -1.71 -49.58
N PHE A 293 0.80 -2.28 -49.79
CA PHE A 293 1.46 -2.26 -51.09
C PHE A 293 0.63 -2.95 -52.18
N ILE A 294 0.12 -4.17 -51.91
CA ILE A 294 -0.75 -4.90 -52.83
C ILE A 294 -2.02 -4.10 -53.11
N PHE A 295 -2.68 -3.55 -52.09
CA PHE A 295 -3.87 -2.73 -52.23
C PHE A 295 -3.62 -1.50 -53.12
N VAL A 296 -2.56 -0.73 -52.85
CA VAL A 296 -2.19 0.45 -53.64
C VAL A 296 -1.88 0.06 -55.09
N LYS A 297 -1.17 -1.06 -55.32
CA LYS A 297 -0.86 -1.54 -56.67
C LYS A 297 -2.12 -1.99 -57.42
N THR A 298 -3.02 -2.72 -56.77
CA THR A 298 -4.30 -3.15 -57.36
C THR A 298 -5.19 -1.94 -57.68
N CYS A 299 -5.36 -0.99 -56.76
CA CYS A 299 -6.09 0.25 -56.99
C CYS A 299 -5.48 1.08 -58.14
N SER A 300 -4.15 1.21 -58.18
CA SER A 300 -3.44 1.91 -59.26
C SER A 300 -3.59 1.21 -60.60
N TRP A 301 -3.57 -0.13 -60.61
CA TRP A 301 -3.78 -0.94 -61.81
C TRP A 301 -5.21 -0.82 -62.35
N LEU A 302 -6.22 -0.91 -61.47
CA LEU A 302 -7.62 -0.68 -61.80
C LEU A 302 -7.83 0.73 -62.35
N PHE A 303 -7.26 1.75 -61.71
CA PHE A 303 -7.33 3.13 -62.18
C PHE A 303 -6.69 3.30 -63.57
N ARG A 304 -5.50 2.74 -63.81
CA ARG A 304 -4.86 2.76 -65.14
C ARG A 304 -5.67 2.02 -66.21
N LYS A 305 -6.41 0.98 -65.84
CA LYS A 305 -7.27 0.22 -66.77
C LYS A 305 -8.55 1.00 -67.10
N CYS A 306 -9.15 1.70 -66.13
CA CYS A 306 -10.32 2.55 -66.34
C CYS A 306 -10.01 3.86 -67.08
N PHE A 307 -8.79 4.41 -66.96
CA PHE A 307 -8.37 5.67 -67.59
C PHE A 307 -7.43 5.51 -68.80
N ARG A 308 -7.22 4.29 -69.32
CA ARG A 308 -6.54 4.08 -70.60
C ARG A 308 -7.43 4.60 -71.73
N LYS A 309 -7.17 5.83 -72.21
CA LYS A 309 -7.76 6.36 -73.45
C LYS A 309 -7.48 5.39 -74.60
N THR A 310 -8.52 4.87 -75.22
CA THR A 310 -8.45 4.13 -76.48
C THR A 310 -7.80 5.05 -77.52
N PRO A 311 -6.65 4.69 -78.15
CA PRO A 311 -6.12 5.50 -79.23
C PRO A 311 -7.08 5.38 -80.42
N ALA A 312 -7.56 6.51 -80.92
CA ALA A 312 -8.37 6.56 -82.14
C ALA A 312 -7.56 6.00 -83.31
N LYS A 313 -8.07 4.96 -83.97
CA LYS A 313 -7.48 4.44 -85.21
C LYS A 313 -7.58 5.53 -86.27
N SER A 314 -6.44 6.08 -86.70
CA SER A 314 -6.34 6.84 -87.95
C SER A 314 -6.67 5.90 -89.12
N LYS A 315 -7.72 6.24 -89.89
CA LYS A 315 -7.94 5.68 -91.22
C LYS A 315 -6.85 6.24 -92.14
N LYS A 316 -6.10 5.35 -92.80
CA LYS A 316 -5.31 5.69 -93.99
C LYS A 316 -6.26 5.66 -95.19
N GLU A 317 -6.33 6.77 -95.91
CA GLU A 317 -6.63 6.80 -97.35
C GLU A 317 -5.31 6.65 -98.13
#